data_AF-A0A5B9DGR3-F1
#
_entry.id   AF-A0A5B9DGR3-F1
#
_cell.length_a   1.000
_cell.length_b   1.000
_cell.length_c   1.000
_cell.angle_alpha   90.00
_cell.angle_beta   90.00
_cell.angle_gamma   90.00
#
_symmetry.space_group_name_H-M   'P 1'
#
loop_
_entity.id
_entity.type
_entity.pdbx_description
1 polymer ?
#
loop_
_entity_poly.entity_id
_entity_poly.type
_entity_poly.pdbx_seq_one_letter_code
_entity_poly.pdbx_strand_id
1 'polypeptide(L)'
;MECNNCEAPKRKIYGPHKKRPNKDLEEADIGNWVMLLRCPKCEKLWVSVPYEPYASFEYLILWDFTKEDWRMIHDLDNASTIHEWHGQSVKDLWSTLPDNERESVLSHRKRSYGRNPIDIPQNNEKIDINSLIKKINYD
;
A
#
# COMPACT_ATOMS: atom_id res chain seq x y z
N MET A 1 -0.90 17.29 13.18
CA MET A 1 -2.33 17.48 12.86
C MET A 1 -2.73 16.40 11.87
N GLU A 2 -3.88 15.78 12.06
CA GLU A 2 -4.43 14.76 11.15
C GLU A 2 -5.07 15.45 9.93
N CYS A 3 -4.83 14.93 8.73
CA CYS A 3 -5.45 15.44 7.52
C CYS A 3 -6.91 15.01 7.46
N ASN A 4 -7.85 15.96 7.39
CA ASN A 4 -9.28 15.64 7.26
C ASN A 4 -9.67 15.00 5.90
N ASN A 5 -8.71 14.81 4.98
CA ASN A 5 -8.94 14.17 3.69
C ASN A 5 -8.52 12.70 3.68
N CYS A 6 -7.28 12.42 4.06
CA CYS A 6 -6.70 11.07 4.02
C CYS A 6 -6.26 10.56 5.39
N GLU A 7 -6.59 11.27 6.48
CA GLU A 7 -6.33 10.89 7.88
C GLU A 7 -4.83 10.67 8.22
N ALA A 8 -3.93 11.02 7.30
CA ALA A 8 -2.50 10.95 7.54
C ALA A 8 -2.07 12.00 8.57
N PRO A 9 -1.03 11.73 9.38
CA PRO A 9 -0.24 10.49 9.42
C PRO A 9 -0.82 9.41 10.35
N LYS A 10 -1.96 9.69 11.00
CA LYS A 10 -2.54 8.79 12.00
C LYS A 10 -3.02 7.49 11.34
N ARG A 11 -3.63 7.60 10.16
CA ARG A 11 -4.00 6.47 9.35
C ARG A 11 -2.83 5.99 8.50
N LYS A 12 -2.61 4.67 8.51
CA LYS A 12 -1.53 4.01 7.76
C LYS A 12 -2.02 3.02 6.70
N ILE A 13 -3.28 2.60 6.79
CA ILE A 13 -3.89 1.63 5.88
C ILE A 13 -5.35 1.98 5.58
N TYR A 14 -5.77 1.71 4.35
CA TYR A 14 -7.16 1.57 3.96
C TYR A 14 -7.43 0.15 3.47
N GLY A 15 -8.52 -0.44 3.97
CA GLY A 15 -8.95 -1.76 3.56
C GLY A 15 -9.56 -1.77 2.15
N PRO A 16 -9.86 -2.96 1.61
CA PRO A 16 -10.43 -3.11 0.29
C PRO A 16 -11.93 -2.79 0.36
N HIS A 17 -12.30 -1.53 0.15
CA HIS A 17 -13.72 -1.14 0.09
C HIS A 17 -13.94 0.10 -0.79
N LYS A 18 -15.14 0.24 -1.36
CA LYS A 18 -15.50 1.36 -2.25
C LYS A 18 -15.61 2.72 -1.55
N LYS A 19 -15.68 2.73 -0.21
CA LYS A 19 -15.73 3.95 0.62
C LYS A 19 -14.35 4.25 1.21
N ARG A 20 -13.36 4.42 0.33
CA ARG A 20 -12.09 5.06 0.67
C ARG A 20 -12.34 6.52 1.05
N PRO A 21 -11.36 7.25 1.60
CA PRO A 21 -11.32 8.70 1.53
C PRO A 21 -11.73 9.08 0.11
N ASN A 22 -12.89 9.70 0.01
CA ASN A 22 -13.60 9.89 -1.23
C ASN A 22 -12.69 10.67 -2.19
N LYS A 23 -12.37 10.03 -3.32
CA LYS A 23 -12.23 10.62 -4.67
C LYS A 23 -11.12 11.61 -4.98
N ASP A 24 -10.41 12.15 -3.99
CA ASP A 24 -9.46 13.24 -4.25
C ASP A 24 -7.99 12.81 -4.20
N LEU A 25 -7.66 11.55 -3.93
CA LEU A 25 -6.26 11.13 -4.11
C LEU A 25 -5.94 11.18 -5.61
N GLU A 26 -4.96 12.00 -5.96
CA GLU A 26 -4.51 12.20 -7.34
C GLU A 26 -3.45 11.16 -7.68
N GLU A 27 -3.44 10.68 -8.93
CA GLU A 27 -2.34 9.86 -9.41
C GLU A 27 -1.05 10.68 -9.43
N ALA A 28 -0.05 10.21 -8.69
CA ALA A 28 1.29 10.79 -8.69
C ALA A 28 2.23 9.99 -9.59
N ASP A 29 2.06 8.66 -9.64
CA ASP A 29 2.81 7.75 -10.51
C ASP A 29 2.13 6.39 -10.67
N ILE A 30 2.59 5.60 -11.64
CA ILE A 30 2.07 4.25 -11.88
C ILE A 30 3.11 3.35 -12.55
N GLY A 31 3.15 2.08 -12.14
CA GLY A 31 3.87 1.04 -12.88
C GLY A 31 3.62 -0.36 -12.32
N ASN A 32 3.60 -1.35 -13.22
CA ASN A 32 3.32 -2.76 -12.93
C ASN A 32 2.18 -3.01 -11.91
N TRP A 33 1.00 -2.40 -12.15
CA TRP A 33 -0.19 -2.50 -11.28
C TRP A 33 -0.04 -1.92 -9.87
N VAL A 34 1.07 -1.22 -9.59
CA VAL A 34 1.28 -0.44 -8.37
C VAL A 34 1.10 1.03 -8.71
N MET A 35 0.19 1.71 -8.00
CA MET A 35 -0.03 3.16 -8.17
C MET A 35 0.52 3.91 -6.96
N LEU A 36 1.17 5.04 -7.22
CA LEU A 36 1.47 6.02 -6.20
C LEU A 36 0.43 7.14 -6.29
N LEU A 37 -0.31 7.34 -5.21
CA LEU A 37 -1.35 8.36 -5.11
C LEU A 37 -0.91 9.46 -4.15
N ARG A 38 -1.38 10.68 -4.36
CA ARG A 38 -1.06 11.85 -3.53
C ARG A 38 -2.32 12.52 -3.02
N CYS A 39 -2.30 12.87 -1.73
CA CYS A 39 -3.38 13.65 -1.12
C CYS A 39 -3.21 15.14 -1.44
N PRO A 40 -4.16 15.80 -2.14
CA PRO A 40 -4.02 17.20 -2.56
C PRO A 40 -4.14 18.20 -1.40
N LYS A 41 -4.50 17.75 -0.19
CA LYS A 41 -4.61 18.62 1.00
C LYS A 41 -3.38 18.58 1.90
N CYS A 42 -2.62 17.49 1.91
CA CYS A 42 -1.48 17.33 2.82
C CYS A 42 -0.23 16.76 2.15
N GLU A 43 -0.26 16.57 0.83
CA GLU A 43 0.80 16.05 -0.02
C GLU A 43 1.33 14.65 0.37
N LYS A 44 0.66 13.96 1.30
CA LYS A 44 1.04 12.61 1.69
C LYS A 44 0.77 11.61 0.57
N LEU A 45 1.72 10.68 0.43
CA LEU A 45 1.74 9.66 -0.61
C LEU A 45 1.15 8.35 -0.09
N TRP A 46 0.49 7.62 -0.97
CA TRP A 46 -0.16 6.35 -0.68
C TRP A 46 0.15 5.37 -1.82
N VAL A 47 0.69 4.21 -1.49
CA VAL A 47 0.84 3.13 -2.46
C VAL A 47 -0.46 2.36 -2.53
N SER A 48 -0.98 2.16 -3.74
CA SER A 48 -2.19 1.40 -4.02
C SER A 48 -1.83 0.15 -4.82
N VAL A 49 -2.23 -1.01 -4.32
CA VAL A 49 -2.03 -2.30 -5.00
C VAL A 49 -3.33 -3.10 -5.00
N PRO A 50 -3.83 -3.52 -6.18
CA PRO A 50 -4.95 -4.44 -6.29
C PRO A 50 -4.51 -5.89 -6.11
N TYR A 51 -5.22 -6.63 -5.26
CA TYR A 51 -5.01 -8.07 -5.05
C TYR A 51 -6.11 -8.93 -5.65
N GLU A 52 -5.77 -10.20 -5.84
CA GLU A 52 -6.66 -11.27 -6.32
C GLU A 52 -7.90 -11.45 -5.42
N PRO A 53 -9.03 -11.95 -5.96
CA PRO A 53 -9.24 -12.33 -7.35
C PRO A 53 -9.42 -11.15 -8.31
N TYR A 54 -8.83 -11.25 -9.51
CA TYR A 54 -9.01 -10.33 -10.65
C TYR A 54 -8.71 -8.86 -10.33
N ALA A 55 -7.66 -8.60 -9.55
CA ALA A 55 -7.27 -7.25 -9.15
C ALA A 55 -8.44 -6.42 -8.53
N SER A 56 -9.41 -7.08 -7.90
CA SER A 56 -10.63 -6.44 -7.40
C SER A 56 -10.51 -5.92 -5.96
N PHE A 57 -9.45 -6.28 -5.25
CA PHE A 57 -9.26 -5.97 -3.82
C PHE A 57 -8.06 -5.08 -3.61
N GLU A 58 -8.26 -3.80 -3.81
CA GLU A 58 -7.18 -2.82 -3.72
C GLU A 58 -7.11 -2.19 -2.33
N TYR A 59 -5.91 -2.22 -1.78
CA TYR A 59 -5.53 -1.64 -0.49
C TYR A 59 -4.66 -0.43 -0.72
N LEU A 60 -4.67 0.50 0.24
CA LEU A 60 -3.74 1.62 0.24
C LEU A 60 -2.90 1.57 1.51
N ILE A 61 -1.59 1.75 1.35
CA ILE A 61 -0.63 1.88 2.45
C ILE A 61 0.04 3.25 2.36
N LEU A 62 0.13 3.95 3.49
CA LEU A 62 0.80 5.24 3.54
C LEU A 62 2.29 5.06 3.17
N TRP A 63 2.76 5.84 2.19
CA TRP A 63 4.15 5.92 1.80
C TRP A 63 4.82 7.06 2.56
N ASP A 64 5.70 6.70 3.49
CA ASP A 64 6.40 7.67 4.35
C ASP A 64 7.65 8.29 3.67
N PHE A 65 7.96 7.89 2.42
CA PHE A 65 9.12 8.35 1.64
C PHE A 65 8.72 9.28 0.49
N THR A 66 9.68 9.73 -0.32
CA THR A 66 9.43 10.63 -1.44
C THR A 66 8.91 9.89 -2.68
N LYS A 67 8.45 10.65 -3.67
CA LYS A 67 8.07 10.10 -4.98
C LYS A 67 9.31 9.56 -5.72
N GLU A 68 10.44 10.22 -5.57
CA GLU A 68 11.72 9.85 -6.16
C GLU A 68 12.21 8.51 -5.59
N ASP A 69 12.09 8.32 -4.27
CA ASP A 69 12.39 7.03 -3.62
C ASP A 69 11.51 5.91 -4.18
N TRP A 70 10.21 6.20 -4.37
CA TRP A 70 9.29 5.24 -4.97
C TRP A 70 9.71 4.86 -6.38
N ARG A 71 10.02 5.83 -7.25
CA ARG A 71 10.48 5.59 -8.63
C ARG A 71 11.77 4.78 -8.68
N MET A 72 12.73 5.16 -7.85
CA MET A 72 14.02 4.51 -7.79
C MET A 72 13.88 3.02 -7.44
N ILE A 73 13.07 2.69 -6.43
CA ILE A 73 12.82 1.30 -6.05
C ILE A 73 11.99 0.58 -7.11
N HIS A 74 10.98 1.25 -7.67
CA HIS A 74 10.16 0.73 -8.74
C HIS A 74 11.03 0.27 -9.93
N ASP A 75 11.97 1.10 -10.35
CA ASP A 75 12.77 0.87 -11.56
C ASP A 75 13.87 -0.20 -11.36
N LEU A 76 14.24 -0.53 -10.12
CA LEU A 76 15.20 -1.60 -9.84
C LEU A 76 14.70 -2.99 -10.25
N ASP A 77 13.42 -3.27 -10.02
CA ASP A 77 12.86 -4.61 -10.19
C ASP A 77 11.43 -4.61 -10.73
N ASN A 78 11.05 -3.53 -11.42
CA ASN A 78 9.73 -3.35 -12.02
C ASN A 78 8.59 -3.50 -10.98
N ALA A 79 8.71 -2.75 -9.88
CA ALA A 79 7.78 -2.70 -8.75
C ALA A 79 7.66 -3.97 -7.88
N SER A 80 8.47 -5.01 -8.13
CA SER A 80 8.37 -6.27 -7.36
C SER A 80 8.60 -6.04 -5.87
N THR A 81 9.65 -5.30 -5.51
CA THR A 81 9.97 -4.94 -4.12
C THR A 81 8.84 -4.13 -3.47
N ILE A 82 8.25 -3.18 -4.20
CA ILE A 82 7.16 -2.35 -3.68
C ILE A 82 5.89 -3.20 -3.45
N HIS A 83 5.58 -4.11 -4.38
CA HIS A 83 4.43 -5.01 -4.25
C HIS A 83 4.58 -5.94 -3.03
N GLU A 84 5.77 -6.51 -2.81
CA GLU A 84 6.06 -7.36 -1.65
C GLU A 84 6.02 -6.55 -0.34
N TRP A 85 6.66 -5.37 -0.30
CA TRP A 85 6.60 -4.46 0.86
C TRP A 85 5.16 -4.08 1.20
N HIS A 86 4.34 -3.78 0.18
CA HIS A 86 2.94 -3.43 0.36
C HIS A 86 2.14 -4.61 0.92
N GLY A 87 2.37 -5.83 0.43
CA GLY A 87 1.74 -7.04 0.96
C GLY A 87 2.07 -7.29 2.43
N GLN A 88 3.35 -7.16 2.80
CA GLN A 88 3.80 -7.23 4.19
C GLN A 88 3.15 -6.14 5.05
N SER A 89 3.08 -4.91 4.55
CA SER A 89 2.44 -3.80 5.26
C SER A 89 0.94 -4.04 5.49
N VAL A 90 0.22 -4.61 4.51
CA VAL A 90 -1.18 -5.02 4.69
C VAL A 90 -1.30 -6.09 5.78
N LYS A 91 -0.43 -7.10 5.76
CA LYS A 91 -0.40 -8.18 6.77
C LYS A 91 -0.16 -7.64 8.18
N ASP A 92 0.71 -6.65 8.33
CA ASP A 92 1.05 -6.05 9.62
C ASP A 92 -0.05 -5.12 10.14
N LEU A 93 -0.76 -4.41 9.24
CA LEU A 93 -1.66 -3.31 9.61
C LEU A 93 -3.15 -3.64 9.52
N TRP A 94 -3.60 -4.70 8.84
CA TRP A 94 -5.03 -4.93 8.63
C TRP A 94 -5.84 -5.07 9.94
N SER A 95 -5.19 -5.52 11.02
CA SER A 95 -5.81 -5.63 12.34
C SER A 95 -6.13 -4.27 12.97
N THR A 96 -5.44 -3.19 12.55
CA THR A 96 -5.67 -1.82 13.01
C THR A 96 -6.82 -1.13 12.29
N LEU A 97 -7.41 -1.76 11.26
CA LEU A 97 -8.56 -1.21 10.55
C LEU A 97 -9.79 -1.15 11.46
N PRO A 98 -10.67 -0.15 11.28
CA PRO A 98 -11.99 -0.15 11.88
C PRO A 98 -12.80 -1.40 11.50
N ASP A 99 -13.74 -1.80 12.34
CA ASP A 99 -14.46 -3.08 12.20
C ASP A 99 -15.16 -3.23 10.84
N ASN A 100 -15.78 -2.16 10.33
CA ASN A 100 -16.45 -2.15 9.03
C ASN A 100 -15.50 -2.40 7.84
N GLU A 101 -14.25 -1.96 7.92
CA GLU A 101 -13.24 -2.25 6.89
C GLU A 101 -12.61 -3.61 7.09
N ARG A 102 -12.45 -4.05 8.34
CA ARG A 102 -11.98 -5.39 8.67
C ARG A 102 -12.92 -6.45 8.11
N GLU A 103 -14.24 -6.24 8.15
CA GLU A 103 -15.22 -7.13 7.50
C GLU A 103 -14.96 -7.27 5.99
N SER A 104 -14.58 -6.18 5.32
CA SER A 104 -14.26 -6.21 3.88
C SER A 104 -12.96 -6.98 3.61
N VAL A 105 -11.97 -6.85 4.49
CA VAL A 105 -10.76 -7.70 4.47
C VAL A 105 -11.11 -9.17 4.67
N LEU A 106 -11.98 -9.51 5.62
CA LEU A 106 -12.40 -10.89 5.84
C LEU A 106 -13.16 -11.47 4.63
N SER A 107 -13.99 -10.65 3.98
CA SER A 107 -14.67 -11.01 2.73
C SER A 107 -13.68 -11.28 1.61
N HIS A 108 -12.65 -10.44 1.46
CA HIS A 108 -11.54 -10.66 0.54
C HIS A 108 -10.81 -11.99 0.83
N ARG A 109 -10.41 -12.23 2.08
CA ARG A 109 -9.73 -13.46 2.50
C ARG A 109 -10.55 -14.71 2.17
N LYS A 110 -11.87 -14.68 2.38
CA LYS A 110 -12.78 -15.78 2.03
C LYS A 110 -12.86 -16.05 0.52
N ARG A 111 -12.74 -15.00 -0.31
CA ARG A 111 -12.88 -15.08 -1.78
C ARG A 111 -11.57 -15.38 -2.52
N SER A 112 -10.43 -15.16 -1.88
CA SER A 112 -9.11 -15.29 -2.50
C SER A 112 -8.52 -16.70 -2.40
N TYR A 113 -9.14 -17.62 -1.67
CA TYR A 113 -8.65 -19.00 -1.48
C TYR A 113 -7.17 -19.04 -1.03
N GLY A 114 -6.79 -18.13 -0.13
CA GLY A 114 -5.42 -18.00 0.38
C GLY A 114 -4.48 -17.17 -0.49
N ARG A 115 -4.94 -16.62 -1.62
CA ARG A 115 -4.17 -15.74 -2.52
C ARG A 115 -4.33 -14.25 -2.17
N ASN A 116 -4.29 -13.92 -0.88
CA ASN A 116 -4.38 -12.54 -0.39
C ASN A 116 -3.09 -12.16 0.34
N PRO A 117 -2.74 -10.86 0.44
CA PRO A 117 -1.47 -10.41 1.01
C PRO A 117 -1.28 -10.78 2.48
N ILE A 118 -2.36 -11.12 3.20
CA ILE A 118 -2.32 -11.46 4.64
C ILE A 118 -1.91 -12.92 4.82
N ASP A 119 -2.47 -13.81 4.01
CA ASP A 119 -2.33 -15.27 4.17
C ASP A 119 -1.21 -15.87 3.32
N ILE A 120 -0.77 -15.19 2.25
CA ILE A 120 0.36 -15.65 1.42
C ILE A 120 1.65 -15.67 2.28
N PRO A 121 2.44 -16.77 2.25
CA PRO A 121 3.78 -16.77 2.82
C PRO A 121 4.62 -15.67 2.16
N GLN A 122 4.98 -14.66 2.94
CA GLN A 122 5.96 -13.66 2.51
C GLN A 122 7.35 -14.23 2.77
N ASN A 123 8.36 -13.76 2.03
CA ASN A 123 9.74 -14.08 2.36
C ASN A 123 10.02 -13.62 3.81
N ASN A 124 10.77 -14.40 4.57
CA ASN A 124 10.99 -14.10 5.99
C ASN A 124 11.84 -12.84 6.22
N GLU A 125 12.45 -12.31 5.17
CA GLU A 125 13.19 -11.07 5.19
C GLU A 125 12.22 -9.90 5.07
N LYS A 126 12.08 -9.12 6.15
CA LYS A 126 11.29 -7.90 6.14
C LYS A 126 11.91 -6.89 5.18
N ILE A 127 11.11 -6.39 4.23
CA ILE A 127 11.58 -5.34 3.33
C ILE A 127 11.66 -4.02 4.10
N ASP A 128 12.89 -3.56 4.31
CA ASP A 128 13.17 -2.23 4.85
C ASP A 128 13.50 -1.25 3.74
N ILE A 129 12.49 -0.49 3.33
CA ILE A 129 12.58 0.55 2.30
C ILE A 129 13.68 1.58 2.62
N ASN A 130 13.86 1.95 3.89
CA ASN A 130 14.88 2.92 4.27
C ASN A 130 16.30 2.36 4.05
N SER A 131 16.49 1.08 4.36
CA SER A 131 17.76 0.40 4.10
C SER A 131 18.04 0.27 2.59
N LEU A 132 17.01 0.01 1.79
CA LEU A 132 17.12 -0.03 0.32
C LEU A 132 17.51 1.34 -0.26
N ILE A 133 16.81 2.41 0.13
CA ILE A 133 17.10 3.78 -0.32
C ILE A 133 18.54 4.16 0.00
N LYS A 134 19.03 3.82 1.20
CA LYS A 134 20.43 4.07 1.57
C LYS A 134 21.36 3.33 0.63
N LYS A 135 21.16 2.03 0.43
CA LYS A 135 22.02 1.21 -0.44
C LYS A 135 22.14 1.81 -1.85
N ILE A 136 21.02 2.19 -2.45
CA ILE A 136 21.00 2.72 -3.82
C ILE A 136 21.72 4.06 -3.94
N ASN A 137 21.63 4.92 -2.92
CA ASN A 137 22.32 6.22 -2.93
C ASN A 137 23.84 6.13 -2.70
N TYR A 138 24.37 4.97 -2.30
CA TYR A 138 25.80 4.75 -2.07
C TYR A 138 26.49 3.89 -3.14
N ASP A 139 25.74 3.39 -4.13
CA ASP A 139 26.24 2.66 -5.31
C ASP A 139 26.42 3.61 -6.50
#